data_AF-A0A8S8ZQJ2-F1
#
_entry.id   AF-A0A8S8ZQJ2-F1
#
_cell.length_a   1.000
_cell.length_b   1.000
_cell.length_c   1.000
_cell.angle_alpha   90.00
_cell.angle_beta   90.00
_cell.angle_gamma   90.00
#
_symmetry.space_group_name_H-M   'P 1'
#
loop_
_entity.id
_entity.type
_entity.pdbx_description
1 polymer ?
#
loop_
_entity_poly.entity_id
_entity_poly.type
_entity_poly.pdbx_seq_one_letter_code
_entity_poly.pdbx_strand_id
1 'polypeptide(L)'
;MSQPILAFTPSSSSSTSTTTPKTTPNLLPCRIHHDGSVEPTDSFWNPREEDGLKTSYFRGRKLHGKTLPLPSGYRGVVASKTVNQQQQNQNQNQNQPPRLSEQMSFVMDNDNDNKPAEVIDLEAEESGQGSQQPEVGGKMQIQAEFEEVVVWGHESLADAGGDAYVRGVEEWIGFAERIHAF
;
A
#
# COMPACT_ATOMS: atom_id res chain seq x y z
N MET A 1 -17.64 -17.22 -9.12
CA MET A 1 -16.25 -16.80 -9.43
C MET A 1 -15.70 -16.06 -8.23
N SER A 2 -14.55 -16.46 -7.71
CA SER A 2 -13.90 -15.79 -6.56
C SER A 2 -13.28 -14.48 -7.04
N GLN A 3 -13.61 -13.36 -6.40
CA GLN A 3 -12.97 -12.07 -6.73
C GLN A 3 -11.53 -12.04 -6.16
N PRO A 4 -10.57 -11.47 -6.89
CA PRO A 4 -9.18 -11.40 -6.42
C PRO A 4 -9.04 -10.45 -5.23
N ILE A 5 -8.26 -10.87 -4.23
CA ILE A 5 -7.99 -10.08 -3.00
C ILE A 5 -7.17 -8.82 -3.32
N LEU A 6 -6.30 -8.90 -4.33
CA LEU A 6 -5.49 -7.79 -4.82
C LEU A 6 -5.44 -7.85 -6.35
N ALA A 7 -5.58 -6.71 -7.01
CA ALA A 7 -5.50 -6.61 -8.46
C ALA A 7 -4.55 -5.48 -8.87
N PHE A 8 -3.65 -5.77 -9.81
CA PHE A 8 -2.81 -4.74 -10.42
C PHE A 8 -3.62 -3.98 -11.47
N THR A 9 -3.70 -2.67 -11.35
CA THR A 9 -4.28 -1.83 -12.40
C THR A 9 -3.19 -1.54 -13.43
N PRO A 10 -3.34 -1.97 -14.70
CA PRO A 10 -2.47 -1.47 -15.76
C PRO A 10 -2.63 0.05 -15.83
N SER A 11 -1.53 0.77 -15.99
CA SER A 11 -1.55 2.23 -16.13
C SER A 11 -2.49 2.59 -17.28
N SER A 12 -3.57 3.31 -16.98
CA SER A 12 -4.55 3.76 -17.96
C SER A 12 -3.85 4.43 -19.14
N SER A 13 -4.13 3.93 -20.34
CA SER A 13 -3.59 4.40 -21.61
C SER A 13 -3.77 5.91 -21.80
N SER A 14 -2.68 6.66 -21.67
CA SER A 14 -2.46 7.87 -22.48
C SER A 14 -1.23 7.61 -23.35
N SER A 15 -1.39 7.85 -24.63
CA SER A 15 -0.45 7.58 -25.71
C SER A 15 0.88 8.32 -25.53
N THR A 16 1.82 7.71 -24.80
CA THR A 16 3.27 7.88 -24.95
C THR A 16 3.91 6.59 -24.43
N SER A 17 4.98 6.11 -25.07
CA SER A 17 5.72 4.91 -24.71
C SER A 17 6.36 5.03 -23.31
N THR A 18 5.60 4.84 -22.25
CA THR A 18 6.09 4.92 -20.87
C THR A 18 6.64 3.56 -20.45
N THR A 19 7.92 3.34 -20.74
CA THR A 19 8.70 2.28 -20.08
C THR A 19 8.62 2.50 -18.58
N THR A 20 8.12 1.51 -17.85
CA THR A 20 8.19 1.45 -16.39
C THR A 20 9.63 1.65 -15.94
N PRO A 21 9.89 2.50 -14.93
CA PRO A 21 11.26 2.77 -14.50
C PRO A 21 11.88 1.50 -13.93
N LYS A 22 13.11 1.20 -14.38
CA LYS A 22 13.92 0.13 -13.80
C LYS A 22 14.56 0.62 -12.51
N THR A 23 14.46 -0.16 -11.45
CA THR A 23 15.07 0.13 -10.15
C THR A 23 15.77 -1.12 -9.61
N THR A 24 16.68 -0.93 -8.65
CA THR A 24 17.34 -2.03 -7.96
C THR A 24 17.03 -1.93 -6.47
N PRO A 25 16.18 -2.82 -5.92
CA PRO A 25 15.92 -2.87 -4.49
C PRO A 25 17.16 -3.33 -3.70
N ASN A 26 17.39 -2.68 -2.57
CA ASN A 26 18.49 -2.97 -1.65
C ASN A 26 17.93 -3.47 -0.32
N LEU A 27 18.19 -4.73 0.02
CA LEU A 27 17.78 -5.34 1.29
C LEU A 27 18.87 -5.15 2.33
N LEU A 28 18.63 -4.26 3.30
CA LEU A 28 19.59 -3.93 4.35
C LEU A 28 19.45 -4.85 5.56
N PRO A 29 20.55 -5.17 6.28
CA PRO A 29 20.53 -6.03 7.48
C PRO A 29 20.09 -5.25 8.73
N CYS A 30 19.17 -4.30 8.57
CA CYS A 30 18.64 -3.46 9.64
C CYS A 30 17.26 -2.92 9.28
N ARG A 31 16.47 -2.57 10.31
CA ARG A 31 15.18 -1.90 10.14
C ARG A 31 15.37 -0.39 10.16
N ILE A 32 14.80 0.29 9.17
CA ILE A 32 14.68 1.74 9.12
C ILE A 32 13.22 2.06 9.49
N HIS A 33 12.99 2.96 10.46
CA HIS A 33 11.63 3.34 10.89
C HIS A 33 11.00 4.43 10.02
N HIS A 34 11.76 4.99 9.09
CA HIS A 34 11.31 6.07 8.22
C HIS A 34 10.87 5.50 6.87
N ASP A 35 9.59 5.64 6.56
CA ASP A 35 8.96 5.15 5.34
C ASP A 35 8.68 6.31 4.36
N GLY A 36 9.73 7.02 3.96
CA GLY A 36 9.64 8.19 3.09
C GLY A 36 10.89 8.42 2.26
N SER A 37 10.82 9.40 1.34
CA SER A 37 11.95 9.75 0.48
C SER A 37 13.16 10.22 1.29
N VAL A 38 14.34 9.78 0.87
CA VAL A 38 15.63 10.11 1.49
C VAL A 38 16.52 10.83 0.48
N GLU A 39 16.17 12.07 0.16
CA GLU A 39 16.97 12.93 -0.71
C GLU A 39 17.92 13.81 0.11
N PRO A 40 19.22 13.92 -0.26
CA PRO A 40 19.90 13.27 -1.39
C PRO A 40 20.44 11.88 -1.03
N THR A 41 20.12 10.85 -1.82
CA THR A 41 20.64 9.47 -1.60
C THR A 41 22.10 9.34 -2.00
N ASP A 42 22.53 10.01 -3.07
CA ASP A 42 23.89 9.90 -3.66
C ASP A 42 25.02 10.24 -2.69
N SER A 43 24.77 11.09 -1.69
CA SER A 43 25.80 11.46 -0.72
C SER A 43 26.02 10.40 0.35
N PHE A 44 25.00 9.60 0.66
CA PHE A 44 25.00 8.69 1.81
C PHE A 44 25.02 7.23 1.41
N TRP A 45 24.68 6.90 0.16
CA TRP A 45 24.57 5.54 -0.33
C TRP A 45 25.29 5.39 -1.68
N ASN A 46 26.52 4.88 -1.63
CA ASN A 46 27.35 4.65 -2.81
C ASN A 46 27.90 3.21 -2.82
N PRO A 47 27.10 2.23 -3.28
CA PRO A 47 27.58 0.88 -3.53
C PRO A 47 28.73 0.88 -4.54
N ARG A 48 29.91 0.38 -4.15
CA ARG A 48 31.02 0.12 -5.07
C ARG A 48 31.08 -1.36 -5.37
N GLU A 49 31.40 -1.71 -6.60
CA GLU A 49 31.54 -3.10 -7.01
C GLU A 49 33.01 -3.47 -7.16
N GLU A 50 33.44 -4.50 -6.43
CA GLU A 50 34.79 -5.02 -6.43
C GLU A 50 34.69 -6.55 -6.43
N ASP A 51 35.25 -7.21 -7.45
CA ASP A 51 35.26 -8.68 -7.63
C ASP A 51 33.88 -9.37 -7.50
N GLY A 52 32.80 -8.72 -7.97
CA GLY A 52 31.43 -9.24 -7.89
C GLY A 52 30.77 -9.12 -6.51
N LEU A 53 31.48 -8.54 -5.53
CA LEU A 53 30.93 -8.08 -4.26
C LEU A 53 30.63 -6.59 -4.34
N LYS A 54 29.41 -6.20 -3.98
CA LYS A 54 29.12 -4.79 -3.72
C LYS A 54 29.55 -4.45 -2.29
N THR A 55 30.27 -3.35 -2.09
CA THR A 55 30.64 -2.86 -0.77
C THR A 55 30.05 -1.47 -0.59
N SER A 56 29.39 -1.23 0.55
CA SER A 56 28.83 0.07 0.92
C SER A 56 29.01 0.31 2.41
N TYR A 57 28.85 1.56 2.85
CA TYR A 57 28.88 1.92 4.26
C TYR A 57 27.54 2.53 4.65
N PHE A 58 26.90 1.97 5.67
CA PHE A 58 25.66 2.51 6.22
C PHE A 58 25.84 2.81 7.70
N ARG A 59 25.62 4.08 8.09
CA ARG A 59 25.78 4.54 9.48
C ARG A 59 27.14 4.17 10.09
N GLY A 60 28.21 4.23 9.29
CA GLY A 60 29.58 3.89 9.71
C GLY A 60 29.89 2.38 9.76
N ARG A 61 28.97 1.51 9.35
CA ARG A 61 29.18 0.05 9.32
C ARG A 61 29.42 -0.41 7.88
N LYS A 62 30.41 -1.27 7.68
CA LYS A 62 30.71 -1.87 6.38
C LYS A 62 29.66 -2.94 6.05
N LEU A 63 29.06 -2.82 4.88
CA LEU A 63 28.12 -3.78 4.32
C LEU A 63 28.75 -4.45 3.09
N HIS A 64 28.56 -5.77 3.00
CA HIS A 64 28.86 -6.53 1.78
C HIS A 64 27.54 -6.95 1.14
N GLY A 65 27.37 -6.63 -0.13
CA GLY A 65 26.19 -6.85 -0.94
C GLY A 65 26.44 -7.96 -1.94
N LYS A 66 25.55 -8.95 -1.97
CA LYS A 66 25.46 -9.96 -3.04
C LYS A 66 24.34 -9.56 -3.99
N THR A 67 24.65 -9.45 -5.28
CA THR A 67 23.65 -9.27 -6.31
C THR A 67 22.96 -10.60 -6.58
N LEU A 68 21.63 -10.62 -6.44
CA LEU A 68 20.79 -11.77 -6.73
C LEU A 68 19.92 -11.46 -7.95
N PRO A 69 20.18 -12.08 -9.11
CA PRO A 69 19.27 -12.01 -10.23
C PRO A 69 17.97 -12.77 -9.89
N LEU A 70 16.85 -12.30 -10.43
CA LEU A 70 15.59 -13.02 -10.30
C LEU A 70 15.63 -14.32 -11.15
N PRO A 71 14.97 -15.40 -10.70
CA PRO A 71 14.87 -16.64 -11.47
C PRO A 71 14.18 -16.42 -12.83
N SER A 72 14.53 -17.25 -13.81
CA SER A 72 13.98 -17.15 -15.16
C SER A 72 12.45 -17.26 -15.15
N GLY A 73 11.76 -16.35 -15.85
CA GLY A 73 10.30 -16.33 -15.91
C GLY A 73 9.63 -15.50 -14.82
N TYR A 74 10.39 -15.00 -13.84
CA TYR A 74 9.90 -14.07 -12.83
C TYR A 74 10.21 -12.62 -13.21
N ARG A 75 9.34 -11.72 -12.76
CA ARG A 75 9.51 -10.27 -12.90
C ARG A 75 9.25 -9.59 -11.56
N GLY A 76 10.18 -8.77 -11.11
CA GLY A 76 10.05 -7.95 -9.92
C GLY A 76 9.24 -6.69 -10.20
N VAL A 77 8.30 -6.36 -9.32
CA VAL A 77 7.51 -5.13 -9.38
C VAL A 77 7.50 -4.42 -8.04
N VAL A 78 7.65 -3.10 -8.06
CA VAL A 78 7.37 -2.22 -6.93
C VAL A 78 5.99 -1.64 -7.15
N ALA A 79 5.06 -1.89 -6.24
CA ALA A 79 3.67 -1.45 -6.35
C ALA A 79 3.20 -0.73 -5.08
N SER A 80 2.39 0.32 -5.27
CA SER A 80 1.72 1.03 -4.18
C SER A 80 0.23 0.73 -4.17
N LYS A 81 -0.36 0.64 -2.97
CA LYS A 81 -1.82 0.52 -2.81
C LYS A 81 -2.50 1.83 -3.22
N THR A 82 -3.47 1.74 -4.13
CA THR A 82 -4.34 2.85 -4.48
C THR A 82 -5.41 2.99 -3.40
N VAL A 83 -5.33 4.04 -2.58
CA VAL A 83 -6.38 4.36 -1.60
C VAL A 83 -7.38 5.31 -2.26
N ASN A 84 -8.57 4.80 -2.58
CA ASN A 84 -9.67 5.66 -3.04
C ASN A 84 -10.14 6.51 -1.85
N GLN A 85 -9.73 7.77 -1.80
CA GLN A 85 -10.04 8.71 -0.70
C GLN A 85 -11.53 9.12 -0.61
N GLN A 86 -12.41 8.59 -1.47
CA GLN A 86 -13.81 9.03 -1.55
C GLN A 86 -14.67 8.64 -0.34
N GLN A 87 -14.25 7.71 0.52
CA GLN A 87 -15.01 7.34 1.73
C GLN A 87 -14.74 8.21 2.97
N GLN A 88 -13.72 9.07 2.98
CA GLN A 88 -13.44 9.90 4.17
C GLN A 88 -14.30 11.17 4.26
N ASN A 89 -14.94 11.60 3.17
CA ASN A 89 -15.73 12.85 3.16
C ASN A 89 -17.18 12.71 3.65
N GLN A 90 -17.70 11.51 3.93
CA GLN A 90 -19.08 11.36 4.43
C GLN A 90 -19.23 11.40 5.96
N ASN A 91 -18.14 11.28 6.72
CA ASN A 91 -18.23 11.18 8.19
C ASN A 91 -18.00 12.49 8.97
N GLN A 92 -17.83 13.64 8.31
CA GLN A 92 -17.61 14.91 9.03
C GLN A 92 -18.89 15.68 9.40
N ASN A 93 -20.08 15.22 9.02
CA ASN A 93 -21.33 15.98 9.25
C ASN A 93 -22.22 15.52 10.41
N GLN A 94 -21.75 14.66 11.33
CA GLN A 94 -22.56 14.21 12.49
C GLN A 94 -22.09 14.71 13.87
N ASN A 95 -21.09 15.58 13.97
CA ASN A 95 -20.68 16.15 15.26
C ASN A 95 -21.20 17.58 15.48
N GLN A 96 -22.52 17.75 15.52
CA GLN A 96 -23.11 18.83 16.32
C GLN A 96 -23.71 18.25 17.59
N PRO A 97 -23.22 18.61 18.79
CA PRO A 97 -23.88 18.24 20.04
C PRO A 97 -25.23 18.96 20.14
N PRO A 98 -26.28 18.32 20.68
CA PRO A 98 -27.57 18.97 20.89
C PRO A 98 -27.38 20.11 21.90
N ARG A 99 -27.78 21.32 21.51
CA ARG A 99 -27.79 22.48 22.41
C ARG A 99 -28.86 22.27 23.47
N LEU A 100 -28.44 22.04 24.71
CA LEU A 100 -29.26 22.13 25.91
C LEU A 100 -29.72 23.59 26.08
N SER A 101 -30.92 23.91 25.61
CA SER A 101 -31.59 25.15 26.01
C SER A 101 -32.11 24.98 27.44
N GLU A 102 -31.53 25.76 28.34
CA GLU A 102 -32.11 26.12 29.63
C GLU A 102 -33.61 26.36 29.49
N GLN A 103 -34.42 25.66 30.28
CA GLN A 103 -35.49 26.30 31.05
C GLN A 103 -36.03 25.33 32.09
N MET A 104 -35.89 25.77 33.35
CA MET A 104 -36.43 25.14 34.54
C MET A 104 -37.93 24.91 34.41
N SER A 105 -38.37 23.79 34.97
CA SER A 105 -39.74 23.53 35.38
C SER A 105 -40.22 24.60 36.37
N PHE A 106 -41.19 25.41 35.97
CA PHE A 106 -42.08 26.14 36.87
C PHE A 106 -43.53 25.88 36.42
N VAL A 107 -44.30 25.27 37.29
CA VAL A 107 -45.69 24.87 37.07
C VAL A 107 -46.59 26.09 37.25
N MET A 108 -47.45 26.40 36.28
CA MET A 108 -48.75 27.08 36.53
C MET A 108 -49.75 26.78 35.41
N ASP A 109 -50.98 26.52 35.86
CA ASP A 109 -52.22 26.29 35.11
C ASP A 109 -52.51 27.33 34.00
N ASN A 110 -53.18 26.90 32.93
CA ASN A 110 -54.60 27.20 32.68
C ASN A 110 -54.94 27.35 31.17
N ASP A 111 -56.00 26.64 30.78
CA ASP A 111 -56.95 26.83 29.67
C ASP A 111 -56.53 27.53 28.35
N ASN A 112 -56.75 26.83 27.23
CA ASN A 112 -57.69 27.25 26.16
C ASN A 112 -57.20 26.98 24.71
N ASP A 113 -57.95 26.10 24.03
CA ASP A 113 -58.29 26.00 22.60
C ASP A 113 -57.25 26.02 21.45
N ASN A 114 -57.39 24.98 20.62
CA ASN A 114 -57.33 24.94 19.14
C ASN A 114 -56.04 24.49 18.41
N LYS A 115 -56.04 23.19 18.01
CA LYS A 115 -55.66 22.52 16.72
C LYS A 115 -54.76 23.23 15.65
N PRO A 116 -54.22 22.51 14.63
CA PRO A 116 -54.04 21.05 14.42
C PRO A 116 -52.65 20.63 13.86
N ALA A 117 -52.52 19.33 13.59
CA ALA A 117 -51.40 18.59 12.99
C ALA A 117 -50.91 19.09 11.63
N GLU A 118 -49.60 18.94 11.37
CA GLU A 118 -49.03 18.93 10.02
C GLU A 118 -48.52 17.52 9.66
N VAL A 119 -49.03 17.08 8.53
CA VAL A 119 -48.78 15.85 7.79
C VAL A 119 -47.41 15.93 7.11
N ILE A 120 -46.61 14.86 7.18
CA ILE A 120 -45.39 14.74 6.38
C ILE A 120 -45.70 13.83 5.20
N ASP A 121 -45.67 14.42 4.00
CA ASP A 121 -45.92 13.78 2.72
C ASP A 121 -44.90 12.67 2.44
N LEU A 122 -45.41 11.48 2.13
CA LEU A 122 -44.65 10.32 1.67
C LEU A 122 -44.74 10.27 0.15
N GLU A 123 -43.87 11.03 -0.53
CA GLU A 123 -43.60 10.80 -1.96
C GLU A 123 -42.24 10.12 -2.11
N ALA A 124 -42.34 8.83 -2.40
CA ALA A 124 -41.26 7.95 -2.80
C ALA A 124 -40.98 8.08 -4.31
N GLU A 125 -39.78 7.61 -4.67
CA GLU A 125 -39.29 7.27 -6.02
C GLU A 125 -38.65 8.42 -6.83
N GLU A 126 -37.31 8.46 -6.83
CA GLU A 126 -36.61 8.43 -8.12
C GLU A 126 -35.28 7.68 -8.05
N SER A 127 -35.36 6.45 -8.57
CA SER A 127 -34.32 5.65 -9.21
C SER A 127 -32.97 6.32 -9.49
N GLY A 128 -31.97 5.90 -8.73
CA GLY A 128 -30.55 6.02 -9.09
C GLY A 128 -29.89 4.65 -8.96
N GLN A 129 -29.95 3.85 -10.02
CA GLN A 129 -29.18 2.61 -10.15
C GLN A 129 -27.68 2.91 -10.02
N GLY A 130 -27.10 2.38 -8.95
CA GLY A 130 -25.66 2.33 -8.75
C GLY A 130 -25.40 1.32 -7.67
N SER A 131 -25.54 0.04 -7.98
CA SER A 131 -25.06 -1.05 -7.13
C SER A 131 -23.56 -0.87 -6.92
N GLN A 132 -23.19 -0.09 -5.91
CA GLN A 132 -21.85 -0.07 -5.35
C GLN A 132 -21.66 -1.38 -4.61
N GLN A 133 -21.40 -2.43 -5.38
CA GLN A 133 -20.82 -3.63 -4.83
C GLN A 133 -19.48 -3.20 -4.22
N PRO A 134 -19.22 -3.45 -2.92
CA PRO A 134 -17.93 -3.14 -2.35
C PRO A 134 -16.89 -3.92 -3.15
N GLU A 135 -16.04 -3.24 -3.91
CA GLU A 135 -14.90 -3.89 -4.56
C GLU A 135 -13.95 -4.31 -3.44
N VAL A 136 -14.05 -5.59 -3.05
CA VAL A 136 -13.26 -6.20 -1.97
C VAL A 136 -11.77 -6.30 -2.33
N GLY A 137 -11.41 -6.04 -3.60
CA GLY A 137 -10.04 -6.07 -4.08
C GLY A 137 -9.32 -4.73 -3.93
N GLY A 138 -8.26 -4.69 -3.12
CA GLY A 138 -7.35 -3.55 -3.10
C GLY A 138 -6.66 -3.38 -4.45
N LYS A 139 -6.80 -2.22 -5.09
CA LYS A 139 -6.12 -1.90 -6.36
C LYS A 139 -4.66 -1.54 -6.08
N MET A 140 -3.74 -2.14 -6.82
CA MET A 140 -2.30 -1.87 -6.75
C MET A 140 -1.82 -1.23 -8.04
N GLN A 141 -1.06 -0.13 -7.93
CA GLN A 141 -0.43 0.55 -9.05
C GLN A 141 1.05 0.19 -9.11
N ILE A 142 1.53 -0.29 -10.26
CA ILE A 142 2.95 -0.57 -10.50
C ILE A 142 3.68 0.77 -10.67
N GLN A 143 4.72 0.98 -9.87
CA GLN A 143 5.57 2.17 -9.90
C GLN A 143 6.89 1.91 -10.61
N ALA A 144 7.49 0.74 -10.41
CA ALA A 144 8.79 0.39 -10.97
C ALA A 144 8.93 -1.12 -11.17
N GLU A 145 9.93 -1.51 -11.95
CA GLU A 145 10.29 -2.91 -12.20
C GLU A 145 11.75 -3.17 -11.82
N PHE A 146 12.06 -4.40 -11.47
CA PHE A 146 13.42 -4.82 -11.18
C PHE A 146 13.66 -6.25 -11.65
N GLU A 147 14.90 -6.51 -12.08
CA GLU A 147 15.38 -7.82 -12.56
C GLU A 147 16.35 -8.48 -11.57
N GLU A 148 16.84 -7.71 -10.60
CA GLU A 148 17.79 -8.14 -9.58
C GLU A 148 17.52 -7.47 -8.24
N VAL A 149 17.99 -8.08 -7.16
CA VAL A 149 17.92 -7.56 -5.79
C VAL A 149 19.32 -7.62 -5.20
N VAL A 150 19.74 -6.59 -4.45
CA VAL A 150 21.01 -6.63 -3.72
C VAL A 150 20.73 -6.92 -2.25
N VAL A 151 21.26 -8.03 -1.75
CA VAL A 151 21.16 -8.42 -0.34
C VAL A 151 22.43 -8.02 0.38
N TRP A 152 22.30 -7.20 1.42
CA TRP A 152 23.40 -6.66 2.19
C TRP A 152 23.55 -7.36 3.54
N GLY A 153 24.76 -7.85 3.83
CA GLY A 153 25.16 -8.45 5.11
C GLY A 153 26.16 -7.57 5.88
N HIS A 154 26.13 -7.64 7.21
CA HIS A 154 27.17 -7.04 8.04
C HIS A 154 28.45 -7.88 7.98
N GLU A 155 29.56 -7.26 7.58
CA GLU A 155 30.93 -7.80 7.65
C GLU A 155 31.17 -9.16 6.97
N SER A 156 30.13 -9.77 6.41
CA SER A 156 30.13 -11.07 5.76
C SER A 156 29.20 -11.04 4.55
N LEU A 157 29.50 -11.89 3.59
CA LEU A 157 28.66 -12.11 2.42
C LEU A 157 27.34 -12.75 2.84
N ALA A 158 26.22 -12.22 2.32
CA ALA A 158 24.94 -12.91 2.38
C ALA A 158 25.03 -14.16 1.48
N ASP A 159 25.05 -15.34 2.10
CA ASP A 159 25.10 -16.63 1.41
C ASP A 159 23.83 -17.45 1.70
N ALA A 160 23.50 -18.42 0.84
CA ALA A 160 22.32 -19.28 0.96
C ALA A 160 22.27 -20.06 2.29
N GLY A 161 23.44 -20.35 2.88
CA GLY A 161 23.56 -20.96 4.20
C GLY A 161 23.10 -20.06 5.35
N GLY A 162 23.21 -18.74 5.22
CA GLY A 162 22.98 -17.77 6.31
C GLY A 162 21.83 -16.79 6.10
N ASP A 163 21.46 -16.49 4.85
CA ASP A 163 20.49 -15.45 4.52
C ASP A 163 19.20 -16.06 3.93
N ALA A 164 18.06 -15.72 4.56
CA ALA A 164 16.75 -16.24 4.18
C ALA A 164 16.27 -15.73 2.81
N TYR A 165 16.68 -14.52 2.39
CA TYR A 165 16.30 -13.97 1.10
C TYR A 165 17.08 -14.63 -0.02
N VAL A 166 18.39 -14.85 0.18
CA VAL A 166 19.22 -15.60 -0.77
C VAL A 166 18.64 -17.00 -0.99
N ARG A 167 18.39 -17.72 0.11
CA ARG A 167 17.78 -19.06 0.05
C ARG A 167 16.39 -19.05 -0.60
N GLY A 168 15.56 -18.05 -0.26
CA GLY A 168 14.23 -17.92 -0.81
C GLY A 168 14.25 -17.75 -2.33
N VAL A 169 15.13 -16.90 -2.84
CA VAL A 169 15.22 -16.60 -4.28
C VAL A 169 15.91 -17.74 -5.04
N GLU A 170 17.03 -18.28 -4.53
CA GLU A 170 17.84 -19.28 -5.25
C GLU A 170 17.25 -20.70 -5.15
N GLU A 171 16.68 -21.08 -4.00
CA GLU A 171 16.23 -22.45 -3.75
C GLU A 171 14.71 -22.60 -3.73
N TRP A 172 14.02 -21.76 -2.96
CA TRP A 172 12.60 -21.97 -2.67
C TRP A 172 11.70 -21.74 -3.89
N ILE A 173 11.99 -20.72 -4.71
CA ILE A 173 11.20 -20.43 -5.92
C ILE A 173 11.21 -21.64 -6.86
N GLY A 174 12.39 -22.14 -7.23
CA GLY A 174 12.51 -23.30 -8.12
C GLY A 174 12.00 -24.60 -7.50
N PHE A 175 12.03 -24.73 -6.17
CA PHE A 175 11.41 -25.85 -5.47
C PHE A 175 9.87 -25.80 -5.57
N ALA A 176 9.27 -24.63 -5.33
CA ALA A 176 7.83 -24.43 -5.41
C ALA A 176 7.28 -24.69 -6.82
N GLU A 177 8.00 -24.26 -7.86
CA GLU A 177 7.63 -24.56 -9.26
C GLU A 177 7.50 -26.06 -9.51
N ARG A 178 8.44 -26.86 -8.99
CA ARG A 178 8.40 -28.33 -9.16
C ARG A 178 7.25 -29.00 -8.42
N ILE A 179 6.84 -28.47 -7.27
CA ILE A 179 5.68 -28.98 -6.52
C ILE A 179 4.38 -28.70 -7.28
N HIS A 180 4.28 -27.52 -7.89
CA HIS A 180 3.06 -27.03 -8.52
C HIS A 180 3.04 -27.18 -10.04
N ALA A 181 3.94 -27.97 -10.62
CA ALA A 181 4.05 -28.19 -12.07
C ALA A 181 2.94 -29.08 -12.67
N PHE A 182 1.90 -29.43 -11.90
CA PHE A 182 0.82 -30.35 -12.30
C PHE A 182 -0.49 -29.62 -12.56
#